data_AF-A0A7Y0JQY1-F1
#
_entry.id   AF-A0A7Y0JQY1-F1
#
_cell.length_a   1.000
_cell.length_b   1.000
_cell.length_c   1.000
_cell.angle_alpha   90.00
_cell.angle_beta   90.00
_cell.angle_gamma   90.00
#
_symmetry.space_group_name_H-M   'P 1'
#
loop_
_entity.id
_entity.type
_entity.pdbx_description
1 polymer ?
#
loop_
_entity_poly.entity_id
_entity_poly.type
_entity_poly.pdbx_seq_one_letter_code
_entity_poly.pdbx_strand_id
1 'polypeptide(L)'
;MTTFGQLEDTDIDIAIDDQEAGERRSMELATRIRLVAAEDPELAQDLVDELIVALDRAMGGTFREYLDGDAREVAERALSENGSVPARTS
;
A
#
# COMPACT_ATOMS: atom_id res chain seq x y z
N MET A 1 -32.47 -25.79 24.88
CA MET A 1 -32.84 -25.11 23.62
C MET A 1 -32.39 -23.68 23.78
N THR A 2 -31.16 -23.38 23.38
CA THR A 2 -30.54 -22.08 23.62
C THR A 2 -30.90 -21.18 22.45
N THR A 3 -31.79 -20.21 22.68
CA THR A 3 -32.20 -19.20 21.72
C THR A 3 -30.99 -18.33 21.37
N PHE A 4 -30.51 -18.43 20.14
CA PHE A 4 -29.63 -17.43 19.54
C PHE A 4 -30.43 -16.13 19.48
N GLY A 5 -30.12 -15.23 20.42
CA GLY A 5 -30.68 -13.89 20.47
C GLY A 5 -30.39 -13.17 19.16
N GLN A 6 -31.42 -12.45 18.70
CA GLN A 6 -31.45 -11.65 17.49
C GLN A 6 -30.15 -10.88 17.30
N LEU A 7 -29.55 -11.05 16.12
CA LEU A 7 -28.88 -9.95 15.46
C LEU A 7 -30.00 -8.96 15.11
N GLU A 8 -30.43 -8.17 16.09
CA GLU A 8 -31.11 -6.91 15.82
C GLU A 8 -30.12 -6.14 14.95
N ASP A 9 -30.50 -6.03 13.69
CA ASP A 9 -30.28 -4.96 12.71
C ASP A 9 -29.76 -3.67 13.37
N THR A 10 -28.56 -3.75 13.95
CA THR A 10 -27.80 -2.58 14.32
C THR A 10 -27.33 -2.11 12.97
N ASP A 11 -28.15 -1.27 12.36
CA ASP A 11 -27.72 -0.23 11.46
C ASP A 11 -26.39 0.29 12.00
N ILE A 12 -25.30 -0.27 11.49
CA ILE A 12 -23.96 0.23 11.71
C ILE A 12 -23.92 1.53 10.90
N ASP A 13 -24.58 2.56 11.43
CA ASP A 13 -24.36 3.98 11.12
C ASP A 13 -23.05 4.42 11.80
N ILE A 14 -22.01 3.58 11.70
CA ILE A 14 -20.66 4.04 11.98
C ILE A 14 -20.29 4.85 10.74
N ALA A 15 -20.28 6.17 10.89
CA ALA A 15 -19.60 7.04 9.94
C ALA A 15 -18.16 6.53 9.84
N ILE A 16 -17.88 5.72 8.82
CA ILE A 16 -16.54 5.27 8.53
C ILE A 16 -15.78 6.53 8.17
N ASP A 17 -14.99 7.01 9.12
CA ASP A 17 -14.09 8.12 8.92
C ASP A 17 -13.19 7.76 7.72
N ASP A 18 -12.93 8.71 6.82
CA ASP A 18 -12.13 8.46 5.59
C ASP A 18 -10.77 7.83 5.92
N GLN A 19 -10.27 8.11 7.13
CA GLN A 19 -9.08 7.50 7.69
C GLN A 19 -9.23 5.98 7.90
N GLU A 20 -10.31 5.51 8.52
CA GLU A 20 -10.56 4.08 8.75
C GLU A 20 -10.78 3.32 7.43
N ALA A 21 -11.43 3.97 6.45
CA ALA A 21 -11.57 3.41 5.11
C ALA A 21 -10.21 3.25 4.40
N GLY A 22 -9.31 4.22 4.56
CA GLY A 22 -7.94 4.17 4.05
C GLY A 22 -7.10 3.06 4.68
N GLU A 23 -7.19 2.89 6.00
CA GLU A 23 -6.49 1.82 6.74
C GLU A 23 -6.96 0.43 6.29
N ARG A 24 -8.30 0.24 6.19
CA ARG A 24 -8.88 -1.03 5.72
C ARG A 24 -8.41 -1.38 4.31
N ARG A 25 -8.41 -0.41 3.40
CA ARG A 25 -7.93 -0.59 2.01
C ARG A 25 -6.44 -0.94 1.96
N SER A 26 -5.63 -0.26 2.77
CA SER A 26 -4.19 -0.50 2.83
C SER A 26 -3.88 -1.92 3.31
N MET A 27 -4.60 -2.39 4.34
CA MET A 27 -4.42 -3.74 4.87
C MET A 27 -4.89 -4.83 3.91
N GLU A 28 -6.00 -4.58 3.20
CA GLU A 28 -6.48 -5.48 2.16
C GLU A 28 -5.47 -5.59 1.00
N LEU A 29 -4.92 -4.45 0.55
CA LEU A 29 -3.89 -4.41 -0.49
C LEU A 29 -2.65 -5.19 -0.06
N ALA A 30 -2.14 -4.97 1.15
CA ALA A 30 -0.98 -5.70 1.66
C ALA A 30 -1.24 -7.22 1.72
N THR A 31 -2.47 -7.62 2.07
CA THR A 31 -2.85 -9.04 2.07
C THR A 31 -2.85 -9.62 0.66
N ARG A 32 -3.39 -8.89 -0.32
CA ARG A 32 -3.41 -9.32 -1.72
C ARG A 32 -1.99 -9.45 -2.30
N ILE A 33 -1.11 -8.49 -2.03
CA ILE A 33 0.29 -8.55 -2.45
C ILE A 33 0.98 -9.78 -1.87
N ARG A 34 0.72 -10.13 -0.59
CA ARG A 34 1.25 -11.35 0.03
C ARG A 34 0.74 -12.63 -0.63
N LEU A 35 -0.53 -12.65 -1.05
CA LEU A 35 -1.08 -13.78 -1.79
C LEU A 35 -0.40 -13.93 -3.14
N VAL A 36 -0.23 -12.84 -3.88
CA VAL A 36 0.53 -12.84 -5.14
C VAL A 36 1.95 -13.31 -4.89
N ALA A 37 2.64 -12.84 -3.85
CA ALA A 37 4.01 -13.23 -3.54
C ALA A 37 4.17 -14.73 -3.25
N ALA A 38 3.11 -15.40 -2.77
CA ALA A 38 3.11 -16.83 -2.54
C ALA A 38 3.04 -17.65 -3.85
N GLU A 39 2.46 -17.07 -4.91
CA GLU A 39 2.31 -17.70 -6.22
C GLU A 39 3.42 -17.27 -7.20
N ASP A 40 3.71 -15.97 -7.24
CA ASP A 40 4.68 -15.31 -8.09
C ASP A 40 5.38 -14.17 -7.30
N PRO A 41 6.55 -14.44 -6.71
CA PRO A 41 7.29 -13.45 -5.93
C PRO A 41 7.86 -12.32 -6.79
N GLU A 42 8.14 -12.55 -8.08
CA GLU A 42 8.67 -11.52 -8.98
C GLU A 42 7.56 -10.51 -9.30
N LEU A 43 6.38 -10.98 -9.68
CA LEU A 43 5.22 -10.12 -9.93
C LEU A 43 4.81 -9.32 -8.68
N ALA A 44 4.89 -9.92 -7.49
CA ALA A 44 4.59 -9.20 -6.26
C ALA A 44 5.56 -8.04 -6.00
N GLN A 45 6.84 -8.20 -6.35
CA GLN A 45 7.83 -7.13 -6.25
C GLN A 45 7.53 -6.00 -7.25
N ASP A 46 7.21 -6.35 -8.51
CA ASP A 46 6.86 -5.35 -9.53
C ASP A 46 5.65 -4.49 -9.08
N LEU A 47 4.62 -5.13 -8.51
CA LEU A 47 3.45 -4.42 -7.99
C LEU A 47 3.78 -3.49 -6.81
N VAL A 48 4.72 -3.88 -5.95
CA VAL A 48 5.20 -3.03 -4.85
C VAL A 48 6.00 -1.84 -5.40
N ASP A 49 6.87 -2.07 -6.39
CA ASP A 49 7.65 -1.02 -7.03
C ASP A 49 6.75 0.01 -7.73
N GLU A 50 5.74 -0.45 -8.47
CA GLU A 50 4.74 0.43 -9.10
C GLU A 50 3.95 1.24 -8.07
N LEU A 51 3.56 0.62 -6.95
CA LEU A 51 2.87 1.30 -5.86
C LEU A 51 3.74 2.40 -5.25
N ILE A 52 5.02 2.12 -5.01
CA ILE A 52 5.98 3.09 -4.49
C ILE A 52 6.11 4.29 -5.44
N VAL A 53 6.24 4.03 -6.75
CA VAL A 53 6.31 5.09 -7.78
C VAL A 53 5.03 5.94 -7.80
N ALA A 54 3.86 5.32 -7.69
CA ALA A 54 2.59 6.03 -7.67
C ALA A 54 2.45 6.91 -6.41
N LEU A 55 2.85 6.40 -5.25
CA LEU A 55 2.83 7.13 -3.98
C LEU A 55 3.82 8.31 -3.99
N ASP A 56 5.03 8.10 -4.49
CA ASP A 56 6.02 9.17 -4.64
C ASP A 56 5.53 10.29 -5.54
N ARG A 57 4.91 9.96 -6.67
CA ARG A 57 4.29 10.95 -7.55
C ARG A 57 3.13 11.69 -6.88
N ALA A 58 2.27 10.98 -6.15
CA ALA A 58 1.14 11.57 -5.43
C ALA A 58 1.59 12.53 -4.32
N MET A 59 2.74 12.27 -3.70
CA MET A 59 3.34 13.12 -2.65
C MET A 59 4.37 14.12 -3.18
N GLY A 60 4.45 14.30 -4.51
CA GLY A 60 5.35 15.31 -5.10
C GLY A 60 6.84 15.00 -4.96
N GLY A 61 7.21 13.72 -4.89
CA GLY A 61 8.60 13.25 -4.82
C GLY A 61 9.21 13.18 -3.42
N THR A 62 8.37 13.26 -2.38
CA THR A 62 8.80 13.30 -0.97
C THR A 62 8.55 12.00 -0.21
N PHE A 63 8.05 10.94 -0.87
CA PHE A 63 7.60 9.72 -0.18
C PHE A 63 8.69 9.10 0.69
N ARG A 64 9.92 9.08 0.18
CA ARG A 64 11.08 8.50 0.86
C ARG A 64 11.43 9.18 2.18
N GLU A 65 11.01 10.43 2.36
CA GLU A 65 11.24 11.19 3.60
C GLU A 65 10.38 10.69 4.76
N TYR A 66 9.31 9.94 4.45
CA TYR A 66 8.40 9.34 5.41
C TYR A 66 8.70 7.86 5.70
N LEU A 67 9.79 7.32 5.14
CA LEU A 67 10.17 5.93 5.29
C LEU A 67 11.50 5.81 6.05
N ASP A 68 11.60 4.74 6.84
CA ASP A 68 12.77 4.40 7.64
C ASP A 68 13.22 2.95 7.41
N GLY A 69 14.52 2.70 7.59
CA GLY A 69 15.12 1.36 7.51
C GLY A 69 14.89 0.66 6.17
N ASP A 70 14.55 -0.62 6.23
CA ASP A 70 14.35 -1.49 5.05
C ASP A 70 13.32 -0.92 4.06
N ALA A 71 12.25 -0.28 4.57
CA ALA A 71 11.21 0.30 3.71
C ALA A 71 11.74 1.45 2.86
N ARG A 72 12.68 2.23 3.42
CA ARG A 72 13.35 3.31 2.70
C ARG A 72 14.26 2.75 1.61
N GLU A 73 15.03 1.71 1.92
CA GLU A 73 15.94 1.07 0.94
C GLU A 73 15.17 0.48 -0.24
N VAL A 74 14.04 -0.19 0.03
CA VAL A 74 13.15 -0.72 -1.02
C VAL A 74 12.58 0.42 -1.87
N ALA A 75 12.14 1.52 -1.25
CA ALA A 75 11.64 2.67 -2.00
C ALA A 75 12.72 3.35 -2.85
N GLU A 76 13.95 3.45 -2.34
CA GLU A 76 15.09 3.97 -3.08
C GLU A 76 15.42 3.10 -4.29
N ARG A 77 15.37 1.76 -4.15
CA ARG A 77 15.54 0.82 -5.27
C ARG A 77 14.47 1.06 -6.34
N ALA A 78 13.20 0.94 -5.97
CA ALA A 78 12.06 1.06 -6.88
C ALA A 78 12.08 2.36 -7.68
N LEU A 79 12.39 3.48 -7.02
CA LEU A 79 12.40 4.79 -7.65
C LEU A 79 13.67 5.08 -8.44
N SER A 80 14.79 4.41 -8.14
CA SER A 80 16.02 4.53 -8.95
C SER A 80 15.91 3.72 -10.24
N GLU A 81 15.31 2.54 -10.20
CA GLU A 81 15.08 1.69 -11.37
C GLU A 81 14.01 2.26 -12.31
N ASN A 82 12.95 2.87 -11.76
CA ASN A 82 11.91 3.54 -12.54
C ASN A 82 12.21 5.02 -12.84
N GLY A 83 13.34 5.57 -12.37
CA GLY A 83 13.60 7.00 -12.41
C GLY A 83 15.07 7.40 -12.27
N SER A 84 15.92 7.07 -13.25
CA SER A 84 17.19 7.80 -13.51
C SER A 84 17.77 7.60 -14.92
N VAL A 85 17.23 8.33 -15.90
CA VAL A 85 18.03 9.19 -16.80
C VAL A 85 17.19 10.43 -17.11
N PRO A 86 17.67 11.64 -16.77
CA PRO A 86 18.59 12.30 -17.68
C PRO A 86 19.86 12.80 -16.97
N ALA A 87 21.01 12.52 -17.60
CA ALA A 87 22.23 13.27 -17.36
C ALA A 87 21.96 14.75 -17.63
N ARG A 88 22.03 15.58 -16.59
CA ARG A 88 22.06 17.04 -16.78
C ARG A 88 23.46 17.41 -17.25
N THR A 89 23.55 17.68 -18.55
CA THR A 89 24.59 18.39 -19.29
C THR A 89 25.69 19.09 -18.47
N SER A 90 26.94 18.86 -18.86
CA SER A 90 28.04 19.83 -18.85
C SER A 90 28.90 19.60 -20.08
#